data_AF-A0A7S3YRP7-F1
#
_entry.id   AF-A0A7S3YRP7-F1
#
_cell.length_a   1.000
_cell.length_b   1.000
_cell.length_c   1.000
_cell.angle_alpha   90.00
_cell.angle_beta   90.00
_cell.angle_gamma   90.00
#
_symmetry.space_group_name_H-M   'P 1'
#
loop_
_entity.id
_entity.type
_entity.pdbx_description
1 polymer ?
#
loop_
_entity_poly.entity_id
_entity_poly.type
_entity_poly.pdbx_seq_one_letter_code
_entity_poly.pdbx_strand_id
1 'polypeptide(L)'
;MIDDDNITVFQVYWVCTKSRTNKLFHDLRMHKARQVILCESHHLDKEIANDDVILPPDAPIIFLFVRLRAYLEEMRTKRGHGYVPVTVELQNDAPISFLRYCEDDRLFTHPLLAEGAIVTKKFGQLLLMQSQDNRFMVNVINALTLTSSREGSGLAQVYGIRLAAMKDKLKGSMWCHVREYFIPRKVLPIALYVQRTNDEDQKIQRLCISHPANNTPIDMDVDMVMVLSSKVPQAAKGIGGDIKKLTSPKAELDTGLDDDKKSSDAKAPATNEEKQV
;
A
#
# COMPACT_ATOMS: atom_id res chain seq x y z
N MET A 1 -13.60 22.40 -26.67
CA MET A 1 -14.03 22.36 -25.26
C MET A 1 -13.55 21.03 -24.73
N ILE A 2 -12.58 21.07 -23.82
CA ILE A 2 -12.24 19.91 -22.98
C ILE A 2 -13.30 19.94 -21.87
N ASP A 3 -14.01 18.84 -21.64
CA ASP A 3 -14.97 18.75 -20.53
C ASP A 3 -14.20 18.89 -19.20
N ASP A 4 -14.42 19.98 -18.48
CA ASP A 4 -13.77 20.34 -17.21
C ASP A 4 -14.26 19.51 -16.00
N ASP A 5 -15.18 18.56 -16.20
CA ASP A 5 -15.90 17.86 -15.12
C ASP A 5 -15.17 16.65 -14.52
N ASN A 6 -13.95 16.33 -14.97
CA ASN A 6 -13.23 15.11 -14.53
C ASN A 6 -11.77 15.36 -14.11
N ILE A 7 -11.48 16.51 -13.50
CA ILE A 7 -10.19 16.71 -12.81
C ILE A 7 -10.14 15.76 -11.60
N THR A 8 -9.46 14.62 -11.76
CA THR A 8 -9.07 13.78 -10.64
C THR A 8 -7.98 14.53 -9.86
N VAL A 9 -8.38 15.21 -8.78
CA VAL A 9 -7.44 15.89 -7.89
C VAL A 9 -6.64 14.83 -7.13
N PHE A 10 -5.39 14.63 -7.54
CA PHE A 10 -4.43 13.88 -6.75
C PHE A 10 -3.90 14.81 -5.65
N GLN A 11 -4.24 14.53 -4.40
CA GLN A 11 -3.66 15.23 -3.26
C GLN A 11 -2.27 14.62 -2.95
N VAL A 12 -1.23 15.26 -3.46
CA VAL A 12 0.16 14.87 -3.23
C VAL A 12 0.77 15.78 -2.17
N TYR A 13 1.27 15.19 -1.09
CA TYR A 13 1.99 15.90 -0.04
C TYR A 13 3.42 15.40 0.00
N TRP A 14 4.37 16.31 0.17
CA TRP A 14 5.79 16.00 0.21
C TRP A 14 6.37 16.36 1.57
N VAL A 15 7.20 15.48 2.14
CA VAL A 15 7.91 15.73 3.40
C VAL A 15 9.39 15.42 3.21
N CYS A 16 10.21 16.46 3.22
CA CYS A 16 11.66 16.35 3.20
C CYS A 16 12.20 16.10 4.61
N THR A 17 12.83 14.96 4.85
CA THR A 17 13.43 14.66 6.15
C THR A 17 14.60 13.70 6.01
N LYS A 18 15.64 13.92 6.82
CA LYS A 18 16.76 12.97 6.99
C LYS A 18 16.54 12.04 8.19
N SER A 19 15.56 12.34 9.04
CA SER A 19 15.29 11.61 10.28
C SER A 19 14.50 10.33 10.00
N ARG A 20 15.01 9.17 10.41
CA ARG A 20 14.31 7.87 10.31
C ARG A 20 13.80 7.44 11.69
N THR A 21 13.08 8.32 12.38
CA THR A 21 12.69 8.15 13.80
C THR A 21 11.20 7.82 13.97
N ASN A 22 10.86 7.17 15.08
CA ASN A 22 9.47 6.84 15.42
C ASN A 22 8.59 8.10 15.58
N LYS A 23 9.20 9.22 16.01
CA LYS A 23 8.51 10.53 16.08
C LYS A 23 8.01 10.96 14.71
N LEU A 24 8.86 10.88 13.68
CA LEU A 24 8.45 11.19 12.31
C LEU A 24 7.30 10.28 11.83
N PHE A 25 7.38 8.97 12.08
CA PHE A 25 6.29 8.05 11.69
C PHE A 25 4.96 8.39 12.38
N HIS A 26 5.03 8.94 13.60
CA HIS A 26 3.86 9.42 14.34
C HIS A 26 3.31 10.73 13.77
N ASP A 27 4.18 11.71 13.51
CA ASP A 27 3.80 13.01 12.95
C ASP A 27 3.16 12.84 11.56
N LEU A 28 3.67 11.90 10.75
CA LEU A 28 3.11 11.52 9.45
C LEU A 28 1.90 10.58 9.54
N ARG A 29 1.50 10.19 10.76
CA ARG A 29 0.38 9.29 11.02
C ARG A 29 0.45 8.00 10.21
N MET A 30 1.65 7.41 10.08
CA MET A 30 1.85 6.18 9.29
C MET A 30 0.98 5.00 9.78
N HIS A 31 0.60 4.98 11.06
CA HIS A 31 -0.32 3.99 11.63
C HIS A 31 -1.77 4.10 11.11
N LYS A 32 -2.12 5.18 10.40
CA LYS A 32 -3.40 5.37 9.70
C LYS A 32 -3.28 5.21 8.19
N ALA A 33 -2.08 4.96 7.67
CA ALA A 33 -1.88 4.76 6.24
C ALA A 33 -2.58 3.48 5.78
N ARG A 34 -3.09 3.49 4.54
CA ARG A 34 -3.63 2.27 3.90
C ARG A 34 -2.53 1.30 3.52
N GLN A 35 -1.38 1.82 3.12
CA GLN A 35 -0.18 1.09 2.74
C GLN A 35 1.01 2.04 2.88
N VAL A 36 2.15 1.50 3.27
CA VAL A 36 3.43 2.21 3.21
C VAL A 36 4.31 1.49 2.19
N ILE A 37 4.90 2.26 1.28
CA ILE A 37 5.86 1.75 0.29
C ILE A 37 7.21 2.37 0.62
N LEU A 38 8.21 1.52 0.79
CA LEU A 38 9.59 1.93 0.99
C LEU A 38 10.35 1.66 -0.32
N CYS A 39 10.95 2.71 -0.86
CA CYS A 39 11.81 2.67 -2.04
C CYS A 39 13.07 3.48 -1.72
N GLU A 40 14.23 3.04 -2.21
CA GLU A 40 15.50 3.76 -2.08
C GLU A 40 15.99 4.18 -3.47
N SER A 41 16.25 5.48 -3.65
CA SER A 41 16.77 6.03 -4.89
C SER A 41 18.29 5.81 -4.97
N HIS A 42 18.77 5.32 -6.11
CA HIS A 42 20.15 4.89 -6.37
C HIS A 42 21.25 5.95 -6.40
N HIS A 43 21.08 7.08 -5.74
CA HIS A 43 22.18 8.02 -5.60
C HIS A 43 23.07 7.61 -4.41
N LEU A 44 23.67 6.42 -4.51
CA LEU A 44 24.96 6.19 -3.89
C LEU A 44 25.96 6.89 -4.80
N ASP A 45 26.22 8.17 -4.51
CA ASP A 45 27.37 8.87 -5.05
C ASP A 45 28.58 7.97 -4.85
N LYS A 46 29.24 7.59 -5.95
CA LYS A 46 30.50 6.83 -5.94
C LYS A 46 31.63 7.55 -5.19
N GLU A 47 31.37 8.75 -4.67
CA GLU A 47 32.34 9.66 -4.09
C GLU A 47 32.55 9.48 -2.58
N ILE A 48 31.77 8.64 -1.88
CA ILE A 48 31.92 8.42 -0.42
C ILE A 48 32.13 6.94 -0.06
N ALA A 49 32.78 6.17 -0.92
CA ALA A 49 33.34 4.88 -0.51
C ALA A 49 34.61 5.15 0.31
N ASN A 50 34.45 5.40 1.62
CA ASN A 50 35.54 5.15 2.57
C ASN A 50 35.76 3.64 2.60
N ASP A 51 36.97 3.20 2.28
CA ASP A 51 37.35 1.82 1.92
C ASP A 51 37.05 0.72 2.96
N ASP A 52 36.56 1.04 4.16
CA ASP A 52 36.54 0.07 5.27
C ASP A 52 35.18 -0.57 5.60
N VAL A 53 34.05 -0.03 5.10
CA VAL A 53 32.72 -0.65 5.33
C VAL A 53 31.81 -0.50 4.10
N ILE A 54 31.84 -1.51 3.22
CA ILE A 54 30.87 -1.62 2.12
C ILE A 54 29.57 -2.19 2.72
N LEU A 55 28.66 -1.31 3.14
CA LEU A 55 27.30 -1.75 3.49
C LEU A 55 26.61 -2.28 2.23
N PRO A 56 25.83 -3.37 2.34
CA PRO A 56 24.97 -3.80 1.25
C PRO A 56 24.05 -2.64 0.81
N PRO A 57 23.79 -2.49 -0.50
CA PRO A 57 23.01 -1.36 -1.03
C PRO A 57 21.61 -1.25 -0.41
N ASP A 58 21.03 -2.37 0.01
CA ASP A 58 19.71 -2.42 0.64
C ASP A 58 19.73 -2.24 2.17
N ALA A 59 20.89 -2.16 2.81
CA ALA A 59 20.98 -2.07 4.28
C ALA A 59 20.19 -0.89 4.88
N PRO A 60 20.23 0.33 4.30
CA PRO A 60 19.51 1.46 4.88
C PRO A 60 17.98 1.29 4.82
N ILE A 61 17.44 0.79 3.69
CA ILE A 61 16.01 0.53 3.54
C ILE A 61 15.52 -0.66 4.37
N ILE A 62 16.34 -1.70 4.53
CA ILE A 62 16.05 -2.83 5.44
C ILE A 62 15.92 -2.35 6.88
N PHE A 63 16.88 -1.54 7.35
CA PHE A 63 16.81 -0.97 8.70
C PHE A 63 15.54 -0.13 8.89
N LEU A 64 15.19 0.68 7.88
CA LEU A 64 13.98 1.48 7.91
C LEU A 64 12.71 0.60 7.97
N PHE A 65 12.66 -0.47 7.17
CA PHE A 65 11.56 -1.42 7.15
C PHE A 65 11.35 -2.09 8.51
N VAL A 66 12.43 -2.65 9.10
CA VAL A 66 12.37 -3.32 10.41
C VAL A 66 11.89 -2.35 11.49
N ARG A 67 12.46 -1.13 11.51
CA ARG A 67 12.08 -0.09 12.48
C ARG A 67 10.62 0.34 12.32
N LEU A 68 10.17 0.57 11.09
CA LEU A 68 8.79 0.97 10.81
C LEU A 68 7.80 -0.12 11.21
N ARG A 69 8.10 -1.39 10.91
CA ARG A 69 7.26 -2.52 11.34
C ARG A 69 7.16 -2.63 12.84
N ALA A 70 8.27 -2.47 13.57
CA ALA A 70 8.25 -2.46 15.03
C ALA A 70 7.37 -1.34 15.59
N TYR A 71 7.47 -0.12 15.02
CA TYR A 71 6.58 1.00 15.39
C TYR A 71 5.11 0.70 15.10
N LEU A 72 4.78 0.17 13.92
CA LEU A 72 3.39 -0.15 13.56
C LEU A 72 2.81 -1.27 14.43
N GLU A 73 3.62 -2.26 14.79
CA GLU A 73 3.21 -3.34 15.70
C GLU A 73 2.99 -2.81 17.13
N GLU A 74 3.82 -1.87 17.59
CA GLU A 74 3.59 -1.17 18.86
C GLU A 74 2.26 -0.39 18.84
N MET A 75 1.97 0.32 17.75
CA MET A 75 0.71 1.05 17.59
C MET A 75 -0.50 0.10 17.58
N ARG A 76 -0.36 -1.09 16.99
CA ARG A 76 -1.40 -2.13 17.00
C ARG A 76 -1.63 -2.68 18.40
N THR A 77 -0.57 -3.14 19.05
CA THR A 77 -0.65 -3.87 20.33
C THR A 77 -0.98 -2.96 21.51
N LYS A 78 -0.36 -1.78 21.60
CA LYS A 78 -0.53 -0.87 22.75
C LYS A 78 -1.68 0.12 22.59
N ARG A 79 -2.04 0.48 21.35
CA ARG A 79 -3.03 1.54 21.07
C ARG A 79 -4.24 1.08 20.26
N GLY A 80 -4.31 -0.22 19.91
CA GLY A 80 -5.44 -0.79 19.18
C GLY A 80 -5.58 -0.29 17.74
N HIS A 81 -4.52 0.26 17.14
CA HIS A 81 -4.56 0.64 15.73
C HIS A 81 -4.62 -0.58 14.80
N GLY A 82 -5.18 -0.40 13.60
CA GLY A 82 -5.25 -1.46 12.60
C GLY A 82 -3.88 -1.85 12.03
N TYR A 83 -3.82 -3.01 11.38
CA TYR A 83 -2.63 -3.44 10.64
C TYR A 83 -2.42 -2.56 9.40
N VAL A 84 -1.20 -2.03 9.25
CA VAL A 84 -0.78 -1.25 8.07
C VAL A 84 0.21 -2.10 7.25
N PRO A 85 -0.13 -2.48 6.01
CA PRO A 85 0.78 -3.17 5.10
C PRO A 85 1.99 -2.29 4.76
N VAL A 86 3.19 -2.89 4.80
CA VAL A 86 4.44 -2.26 4.39
C VAL A 86 5.05 -3.09 3.27
N THR A 87 5.29 -2.47 2.12
CA THR A 87 6.01 -3.08 1.00
C THR A 87 7.37 -2.41 0.87
N VAL A 88 8.45 -3.19 0.78
CA VAL A 88 9.81 -2.71 0.54
C VAL A 88 10.31 -3.15 -0.83
N GLU A 89 10.88 -2.22 -1.59
CA GLU A 89 11.62 -2.51 -2.81
C GLU A 89 13.09 -2.80 -2.48
N LEU A 90 13.56 -4.01 -2.80
CA LEU A 90 14.95 -4.43 -2.66
C LEU A 90 15.66 -4.48 -4.01
N GLN A 91 16.93 -4.10 -4.02
CA GLN A 91 17.79 -4.16 -5.20
C GLN A 91 18.31 -5.57 -5.44
N ASN A 92 18.69 -6.26 -4.37
CA ASN A 92 19.15 -7.63 -4.38
C ASN A 92 18.17 -8.51 -3.59
N ASP A 93 18.07 -9.79 -3.93
CA ASP A 93 17.26 -10.75 -3.17
C ASP A 93 18.04 -11.41 -2.02
N ALA A 94 19.38 -11.36 -2.03
CA ALA A 94 20.23 -11.86 -0.95
C ALA A 94 19.89 -11.29 0.46
N PRO A 95 19.51 -10.01 0.61
CA PRO A 95 19.25 -9.43 1.93
C PRO A 95 17.89 -9.80 2.55
N ILE A 96 17.08 -10.64 1.90
CA ILE A 96 15.72 -10.93 2.33
C ILE A 96 15.68 -11.60 3.70
N SER A 97 16.68 -12.41 4.02
CA SER A 97 16.80 -13.12 5.30
C SER A 97 16.89 -12.18 6.50
N PHE A 98 17.47 -10.98 6.33
CA PHE A 98 17.54 -9.95 7.36
C PHE A 98 16.19 -9.34 7.73
N LEU A 99 15.15 -9.52 6.90
CA LEU A 99 13.85 -8.90 7.14
C LEU A 99 12.96 -9.69 8.11
N ARG A 100 13.19 -10.99 8.29
CA ARG A 100 12.39 -11.83 9.19
C ARG A 100 13.19 -12.75 10.11
N TYR A 101 14.53 -12.74 10.04
CA TYR A 101 15.37 -13.75 10.72
C TYR A 101 14.82 -15.17 10.46
N CYS A 102 14.62 -15.49 9.19
CA CYS A 102 14.14 -16.80 8.75
C CYS A 102 15.32 -17.60 8.20
N GLU A 103 15.35 -18.90 8.46
CA GLU A 103 16.39 -19.80 7.94
C GLU A 103 16.28 -20.08 6.44
N ASP A 104 15.12 -19.80 5.83
CA ASP A 104 14.94 -19.96 4.37
C ASP A 104 15.25 -18.65 3.63
N ASP A 105 16.45 -18.61 3.07
CA ASP A 105 16.98 -17.46 2.32
C ASP A 105 16.45 -17.37 0.88
N ARG A 106 15.64 -18.33 0.43
CA ARG A 106 15.18 -18.36 -0.97
C ARG A 106 14.04 -17.37 -1.17
N LEU A 107 14.27 -16.38 -2.04
CA LEU A 107 13.29 -15.35 -2.45
C LEU A 107 11.86 -15.91 -2.62
N PHE A 108 11.71 -16.97 -3.44
CA PHE A 108 10.40 -17.48 -3.85
C PHE A 108 9.63 -18.26 -2.78
N THR A 109 10.31 -18.75 -1.75
CA THR A 109 9.68 -19.42 -0.61
C THR A 109 9.57 -18.51 0.61
N HIS A 110 10.15 -17.31 0.55
CA HIS A 110 10.17 -16.38 1.66
C HIS A 110 8.76 -15.85 1.98
N PRO A 111 8.26 -15.96 3.23
CA PRO A 111 6.91 -15.54 3.59
C PRO A 111 6.59 -14.08 3.29
N LEU A 112 7.56 -13.17 3.45
CA LEU A 112 7.34 -11.75 3.14
C LEU A 112 7.13 -11.48 1.65
N LEU A 113 7.65 -12.34 0.76
CA LEU A 113 7.33 -12.24 -0.65
C LEU A 113 5.88 -12.69 -0.90
N ALA A 114 5.47 -13.82 -0.31
CA ALA A 114 4.11 -14.34 -0.44
C ALA A 114 3.04 -13.37 0.13
N GLU A 115 3.41 -12.56 1.12
CA GLU A 115 2.61 -11.48 1.71
C GLU A 115 2.55 -10.20 0.86
N GLY A 116 3.39 -10.08 -0.18
CA GLY A 116 3.54 -8.84 -0.96
C GLY A 116 4.26 -7.72 -0.20
N ALA A 117 4.97 -8.07 0.88
CA ALA A 117 5.76 -7.12 1.68
C ALA A 117 7.12 -6.84 1.06
N ILE A 118 7.57 -7.64 0.09
CA ILE A 118 8.83 -7.45 -0.64
C ILE A 118 8.55 -7.41 -2.14
N VAL A 119 9.21 -6.48 -2.82
CA VAL A 119 9.37 -6.48 -4.28
C VAL A 119 10.85 -6.37 -4.57
N THR A 120 11.35 -7.08 -5.58
CA THR A 120 12.75 -6.98 -6.00
C THR A 120 12.87 -6.66 -7.48
N LYS A 121 13.92 -5.91 -7.85
CA LYS A 121 14.25 -5.63 -9.26
C LYS A 121 14.55 -6.89 -10.07
N LYS A 122 14.90 -7.99 -9.41
CA LYS A 122 15.09 -9.30 -10.05
C LYS A 122 13.86 -9.74 -10.85
N PHE A 123 12.64 -9.34 -10.45
CA PHE A 123 11.44 -9.65 -11.24
C PHE A 123 11.44 -8.97 -12.61
N GLY A 124 11.95 -7.74 -12.72
CA GLY A 124 12.10 -7.06 -14.00
C GLY A 124 13.13 -7.74 -14.91
N GLN A 125 14.23 -8.22 -14.33
CA GLN A 125 15.25 -8.98 -15.07
C GLN A 125 14.71 -10.33 -15.57
N LEU A 126 13.97 -11.06 -14.73
CA LEU A 126 13.32 -12.30 -15.11
C LEU A 126 12.31 -12.08 -16.23
N LEU A 127 11.52 -10.99 -16.16
CA LEU A 127 10.61 -10.61 -17.22
C LEU A 127 11.35 -10.34 -18.54
N LEU A 128 12.48 -9.63 -18.48
CA LEU A 128 13.30 -9.37 -19.67
C LEU A 128 13.79 -10.67 -20.32
N MET A 129 14.33 -11.60 -19.52
CA MET A 129 14.77 -12.91 -20.03
C MET A 129 13.62 -13.68 -20.68
N GLN A 130 12.49 -13.77 -19.97
CA GLN A 130 11.30 -14.48 -20.42
C GLN A 130 10.66 -13.83 -21.67
N SER A 131 10.82 -12.51 -21.84
CA SER A 131 10.30 -11.80 -23.01
C SER A 131 11.00 -12.16 -24.32
N GLN A 132 12.21 -12.71 -24.26
CA GLN A 132 12.93 -13.19 -25.44
C GLN A 132 12.18 -14.36 -26.07
N ASP A 133 11.68 -15.27 -25.24
CA ASP A 133 10.93 -16.46 -25.67
C ASP A 133 9.46 -16.13 -25.96
N ASN A 134 8.85 -15.22 -25.18
CA ASN A 134 7.46 -14.85 -25.36
C ASN A 134 7.24 -13.34 -25.17
N ARG A 135 7.33 -12.62 -26.29
CA ARG A 135 7.10 -11.16 -26.36
C ARG A 135 5.71 -10.73 -25.89
N PHE A 136 4.70 -11.61 -25.94
CA PHE A 136 3.36 -11.27 -25.47
C PHE A 136 3.31 -11.05 -23.96
N MET A 137 4.20 -11.65 -23.17
CA MET A 137 4.18 -11.50 -21.71
C MET A 137 4.43 -10.06 -21.27
N VAL A 138 5.37 -9.36 -21.91
CA VAL A 138 5.65 -7.94 -21.60
C VAL A 138 4.42 -7.08 -21.92
N ASN A 139 3.77 -7.34 -23.05
CA ASN A 139 2.55 -6.62 -23.43
C ASN A 139 1.41 -6.86 -22.44
N VAL A 140 1.21 -8.11 -22.01
CA VAL A 140 0.19 -8.46 -21.01
C VAL A 140 0.50 -7.81 -19.66
N ILE A 141 1.74 -7.89 -19.19
CA ILE A 141 2.15 -7.28 -17.92
C ILE A 141 1.99 -5.76 -17.99
N ASN A 142 2.48 -5.11 -19.04
CA ASN A 142 2.30 -3.68 -19.23
C ASN A 142 0.82 -3.29 -19.25
N ALA A 143 -0.03 -4.05 -19.95
CA ALA A 143 -1.47 -3.79 -19.98
C ALA A 143 -2.13 -3.93 -18.59
N LEU A 144 -1.62 -4.83 -17.74
CA LEU A 144 -2.15 -5.06 -16.39
C LEU A 144 -1.59 -4.07 -15.34
N THR A 145 -0.35 -3.61 -15.47
CA THR A 145 0.35 -2.77 -14.47
C THR A 145 0.36 -1.30 -14.83
N LEU A 146 0.73 -0.98 -16.06
CA LEU A 146 0.74 0.35 -16.62
C LEU A 146 -0.63 0.55 -17.23
N THR A 147 -1.60 0.92 -16.37
CA THR A 147 -2.89 1.44 -16.82
C THR A 147 -2.63 2.53 -17.83
N SER A 148 -2.56 2.18 -19.13
CA SER A 148 -2.50 3.17 -20.17
C SER A 148 -3.80 3.93 -20.01
N SER A 149 -3.67 5.19 -19.61
CA SER A 149 -4.70 6.15 -19.20
C SER A 149 -5.72 6.49 -20.30
N ARG A 150 -5.87 5.62 -21.30
CA ARG A 150 -6.90 5.72 -22.31
C ARG A 150 -8.21 5.22 -21.71
N GLU A 151 -8.87 6.12 -20.99
CA GLU A 151 -10.32 6.08 -20.84
C GLU A 151 -10.93 5.74 -22.22
N GLY A 152 -11.77 4.71 -22.28
CA GLY A 152 -12.38 4.22 -23.51
C GLY A 152 -11.72 3.00 -24.17
N SER A 153 -10.56 2.53 -23.70
CA SER A 153 -9.89 1.35 -24.27
C SER A 153 -10.56 0.01 -23.94
N GLY A 154 -11.51 -0.03 -22.99
CA GLY A 154 -12.16 -1.27 -22.55
C GLY A 154 -11.20 -2.27 -21.88
N LEU A 155 -9.99 -1.84 -21.51
CA LEU A 155 -8.99 -2.70 -20.90
C LEU A 155 -9.43 -3.19 -19.53
N ALA A 156 -9.20 -4.47 -19.27
CA ALA A 156 -9.53 -5.08 -18.00
C ALA A 156 -8.49 -4.69 -16.94
N GLN A 157 -8.98 -4.32 -15.76
CA GLN A 157 -8.17 -3.95 -14.60
C GLN A 157 -8.28 -5.01 -13.51
N VAL A 158 -7.25 -5.09 -12.67
CA VAL A 158 -7.21 -6.00 -11.53
C VAL A 158 -7.83 -5.32 -10.31
N TYR A 159 -8.78 -5.99 -9.67
CA TYR A 159 -9.47 -5.53 -8.45
C TYR A 159 -9.36 -6.58 -7.36
N GLY A 160 -9.14 -6.14 -6.12
CA GLY A 160 -9.34 -6.96 -4.92
C GLY A 160 -10.75 -6.79 -4.38
N ILE A 161 -11.47 -7.90 -4.18
CA ILE A 161 -12.82 -7.91 -3.60
C ILE A 161 -12.79 -8.73 -2.31
N ARG A 162 -13.22 -8.13 -1.19
CA ARG A 162 -13.40 -8.86 0.07
C ARG A 162 -14.60 -9.80 -0.05
N LEU A 163 -14.43 -11.07 0.30
CA LEU A 163 -15.50 -12.06 0.20
C LEU A 163 -16.64 -11.79 1.20
N ALA A 164 -16.36 -11.09 2.30
CA ALA A 164 -17.36 -10.73 3.30
C ALA A 164 -18.51 -9.91 2.70
N ALA A 165 -18.20 -9.05 1.73
CA ALA A 165 -19.21 -8.24 1.02
C ALA A 165 -20.08 -9.06 0.04
N MET A 166 -19.80 -10.35 -0.11
CA MET A 166 -20.48 -11.27 -1.03
C MET A 166 -20.99 -12.54 -0.33
N LYS A 167 -21.01 -12.56 1.01
CA LYS A 167 -21.44 -13.72 1.80
C LYS A 167 -22.81 -14.23 1.40
N ASP A 168 -23.76 -13.32 1.18
CA ASP A 168 -25.13 -13.66 0.80
C ASP A 168 -25.30 -14.07 -0.68
N LYS A 169 -24.26 -13.85 -1.50
CA LYS A 169 -24.31 -14.06 -2.96
C LYS A 169 -23.62 -15.33 -3.41
N LEU A 170 -22.67 -15.83 -2.62
CA LEU A 170 -21.94 -17.06 -2.91
C LEU A 170 -22.69 -18.27 -2.34
N LYS A 171 -22.86 -19.31 -3.16
CA LYS A 171 -23.62 -20.52 -2.79
C LYS A 171 -22.83 -21.51 -1.93
N GLY A 172 -21.61 -21.15 -1.51
CA GLY A 172 -20.80 -21.95 -0.61
C GLY A 172 -19.38 -21.40 -0.44
N SER A 173 -18.58 -22.08 0.38
CA SER A 173 -17.24 -21.66 0.84
C SER A 173 -16.10 -22.36 0.11
N MET A 174 -16.22 -22.51 -1.21
CA MET A 174 -15.23 -23.15 -2.06
C MET A 174 -14.92 -22.27 -3.26
N TRP A 175 -13.69 -22.35 -3.76
CA TRP A 175 -13.24 -21.53 -4.90
C TRP A 175 -14.08 -21.72 -6.16
N CYS A 176 -14.61 -22.93 -6.42
CA CYS A 176 -15.54 -23.16 -7.53
C CYS A 176 -16.77 -22.23 -7.49
N HIS A 177 -17.33 -21.98 -6.30
CA HIS A 177 -18.49 -21.09 -6.15
C HIS A 177 -18.14 -19.63 -6.48
N VAL A 178 -16.92 -19.20 -6.19
CA VAL A 178 -16.40 -17.89 -6.62
C VAL A 178 -16.38 -17.79 -8.14
N ARG A 179 -15.84 -18.82 -8.81
CA ARG A 179 -15.78 -18.88 -10.28
C ARG A 179 -17.17 -18.88 -10.92
N GLU A 180 -18.08 -19.72 -10.42
CA GLU A 180 -19.47 -19.81 -10.88
C GLU A 180 -20.21 -18.48 -10.73
N TYR A 181 -19.91 -17.72 -9.68
CA TYR A 181 -20.48 -16.40 -9.49
C TYR A 181 -19.91 -15.35 -10.44
N PHE A 182 -18.59 -15.26 -10.60
CA PHE A 182 -17.95 -14.18 -11.36
C PHE A 182 -17.94 -14.38 -12.88
N ILE A 183 -17.75 -15.61 -13.37
CA ILE A 183 -17.57 -15.88 -14.80
C ILE A 183 -18.81 -15.46 -15.64
N PRO A 184 -20.06 -15.80 -15.28
CA PRO A 184 -21.24 -15.35 -16.03
C PRO A 184 -21.40 -13.83 -16.06
N ARG A 185 -20.75 -13.12 -15.13
CA ARG A 185 -20.75 -11.65 -15.02
C ARG A 185 -19.60 -11.00 -15.78
N LYS A 186 -18.86 -11.77 -16.60
CA LYS A 186 -17.67 -11.30 -17.35
C LYS A 186 -16.59 -10.72 -16.44
N VAL A 187 -16.44 -11.31 -15.25
CA VAL A 187 -15.38 -11.00 -14.30
C VAL A 187 -14.55 -12.27 -14.13
N LEU A 188 -13.24 -12.18 -14.35
CA LEU A 188 -12.35 -13.33 -14.28
C LEU A 188 -11.64 -13.35 -12.92
N PRO A 189 -11.97 -14.26 -12.00
CA PRO A 189 -11.18 -14.44 -10.78
C PRO A 189 -9.82 -15.08 -11.13
N ILE A 190 -8.74 -14.45 -10.70
CA ILE A 190 -7.35 -14.83 -11.07
C ILE A 190 -6.54 -15.35 -9.87
N ALA A 191 -6.83 -14.87 -8.66
CA ALA A 191 -6.12 -15.30 -7.45
C ALA A 191 -7.00 -15.16 -6.20
N LEU A 192 -6.64 -15.90 -5.16
CA LEU A 192 -7.23 -15.83 -3.82
C LEU A 192 -6.16 -15.35 -2.84
N TYR A 193 -6.45 -14.26 -2.12
CA TYR A 193 -5.64 -13.80 -0.99
C TYR A 193 -6.25 -14.35 0.28
N VAL A 194 -5.62 -15.38 0.83
CA VAL A 194 -6.07 -15.99 2.09
C VAL A 194 -5.44 -15.27 3.27
N GLN A 195 -6.23 -15.03 4.31
CA GLN A 195 -5.71 -14.56 5.59
C GLN A 195 -5.61 -15.75 6.55
N ARG A 196 -4.41 -15.97 7.09
CA ARG A 196 -4.14 -16.99 8.10
C ARG A 196 -3.61 -16.31 9.34
N THR A 197 -4.14 -16.66 10.50
CA THR A 197 -3.52 -16.32 11.78
C THR A 197 -2.63 -17.48 12.15
N ASN A 198 -1.35 -17.22 12.38
CA ASN A 198 -0.47 -18.24 12.93
C ASN A 198 -0.78 -18.38 14.43
N ASP A 199 -1.10 -19.60 14.87
CA ASP A 199 -1.60 -19.86 16.22
C ASP A 199 -0.55 -19.52 17.30
N GLU A 200 0.73 -19.68 16.99
CA GLU A 200 1.84 -19.49 17.94
C GLU A 200 2.09 -18.01 18.28
N ASP A 201 2.06 -17.12 17.29
CA ASP A 201 2.43 -15.71 17.46
C ASP A 201 1.28 -14.74 17.20
N GLN A 202 0.07 -15.27 16.92
CA GLN A 202 -1.13 -14.50 16.57
C GLN A 202 -0.86 -13.50 15.43
N LYS A 203 0.17 -13.75 14.61
CA LYS A 203 0.49 -12.89 13.47
C LYS A 203 -0.42 -13.23 12.31
N ILE A 204 -1.00 -12.17 11.76
CA ILE A 204 -1.81 -12.23 10.56
C ILE A 204 -0.85 -12.33 9.37
N GLN A 205 -0.89 -13.46 8.68
CA GLN A 205 -0.22 -13.69 7.41
C GLN A 205 -1.25 -13.63 6.28
N ARG A 206 -0.87 -13.05 5.16
CA ARG A 206 -1.67 -13.09 3.93
C ARG A 206 -0.88 -13.80 2.87
N LEU A 207 -1.52 -14.73 2.17
CA LEU A 207 -0.88 -15.50 1.11
C LEU A 207 -1.68 -15.37 -0.17
N CYS A 208 -1.00 -15.12 -1.28
CA CYS A 208 -1.61 -15.13 -2.60
C CYS A 208 -1.55 -16.53 -3.21
N ILE A 209 -2.70 -17.14 -3.46
CA ILE A 209 -2.85 -18.40 -4.20
C ILE A 209 -3.30 -18.04 -5.62
N SER A 210 -2.37 -18.11 -6.57
CA SER A 210 -2.66 -17.93 -8.00
C SER A 210 -3.38 -19.17 -8.54
N HIS A 211 -4.48 -18.96 -9.27
CA HIS A 211 -5.30 -20.02 -9.85
C HIS A 211 -5.59 -21.22 -8.90
N PRO A 212 -6.30 -20.98 -7.77
CA PRO A 212 -6.61 -22.05 -6.81
C PRO A 212 -7.39 -23.21 -7.45
N ALA A 213 -7.24 -24.41 -6.88
CA ALA A 213 -8.03 -25.57 -7.26
C ALA A 213 -9.52 -25.33 -6.95
N ASN A 214 -10.42 -25.96 -7.70
CA ASN A 214 -11.87 -25.76 -7.53
C ASN A 214 -12.36 -26.09 -6.11
N ASN A 215 -11.71 -27.06 -5.46
CA ASN A 215 -12.02 -27.48 -4.10
C ASN A 215 -11.22 -26.74 -3.01
N THR A 216 -10.50 -25.66 -3.35
CA THR A 216 -9.82 -24.85 -2.34
C THR A 216 -10.86 -24.19 -1.43
N PRO A 217 -10.83 -24.44 -0.11
CA PRO A 217 -11.74 -23.79 0.83
C PRO A 217 -11.42 -22.29 0.93
N ILE A 218 -12.46 -21.48 1.07
CA ILE A 218 -12.35 -20.03 1.24
C ILE A 218 -12.98 -19.62 2.57
N ASP A 219 -12.33 -18.70 3.28
CA ASP A 219 -12.90 -18.05 4.44
C ASP A 219 -13.62 -16.77 3.98
N MET A 220 -14.95 -16.83 4.02
CA MET A 220 -15.81 -15.75 3.54
C MET A 220 -15.67 -14.47 4.36
N ASP A 221 -15.19 -14.52 5.59
CA ASP A 221 -15.14 -13.36 6.48
C ASP A 221 -13.85 -12.56 6.34
N VAL A 222 -12.74 -13.20 5.96
CA VAL A 222 -11.41 -12.56 5.91
C VAL A 222 -10.72 -12.62 4.55
N ASP A 223 -11.04 -13.59 3.70
CA ASP A 223 -10.33 -13.76 2.43
C ASP A 223 -10.77 -12.72 1.38
N MET A 224 -9.88 -12.49 0.42
CA MET A 224 -10.10 -11.59 -0.71
C MET A 224 -9.87 -12.32 -2.02
N VAL A 225 -10.68 -12.03 -3.03
CA VAL A 225 -10.48 -12.51 -4.39
C VAL A 225 -9.91 -11.40 -5.26
N MET A 226 -8.86 -11.71 -6.01
CA MET A 226 -8.37 -10.86 -7.09
C MET A 226 -9.11 -11.21 -8.36
N VAL A 227 -9.70 -10.21 -9.01
CA VAL A 227 -10.47 -10.38 -10.23
C VAL A 227 -9.98 -9.42 -11.31
N LEU A 228 -10.07 -9.86 -12.55
CA LEU A 228 -9.84 -9.07 -13.74
C LEU A 228 -11.19 -8.67 -14.35
N SER A 229 -11.44 -7.37 -14.54
CA SER A 229 -12.68 -6.88 -15.16
C SER A 229 -12.48 -5.57 -15.92
N SER A 230 -13.15 -5.43 -17.07
CA SER A 230 -13.18 -4.18 -17.86
C SER A 230 -14.15 -3.13 -17.32
N LYS A 231 -14.97 -3.49 -16.35
CA LYS A 231 -15.86 -2.57 -15.63
C LYS A 231 -15.54 -2.67 -14.15
N VAL A 232 -15.58 -1.54 -13.42
CA VAL A 232 -15.48 -1.58 -11.96
C VAL A 232 -16.60 -2.49 -11.43
N PRO A 233 -16.27 -3.63 -10.81
CA PRO A 233 -17.29 -4.53 -10.28
C PRO A 233 -18.16 -3.77 -9.26
N GLN A 234 -19.48 -3.96 -9.28
CA GLN A 234 -20.36 -3.30 -8.30
C GLN A 234 -19.94 -3.61 -6.84
N ALA A 235 -19.41 -4.81 -6.60
CA ALA A 235 -18.84 -5.20 -5.30
C ALA A 235 -17.53 -4.44 -4.94
N ALA A 236 -16.80 -3.91 -5.93
CA ALA A 236 -15.61 -3.08 -5.72
C ALA A 236 -15.96 -1.59 -5.56
N LYS A 237 -17.12 -1.13 -6.07
CA LYS A 237 -17.59 0.26 -5.92
C LYS A 237 -17.79 0.66 -4.44
N GLY A 238 -18.07 -0.31 -3.56
CA GLY A 238 -18.17 -0.07 -2.11
C GLY A 238 -16.85 0.23 -1.39
N ILE A 239 -15.70 -0.01 -2.03
CA ILE A 239 -14.37 0.22 -1.42
C ILE A 239 -13.83 1.64 -1.74
N GLY A 240 -14.46 2.36 -2.68
CA GLY A 240 -14.16 3.75 -3.03
C GLY A 240 -15.35 4.71 -2.87
N GLY A 241 -16.40 4.27 -2.20
CA GLY A 241 -17.75 4.86 -2.27
C GLY A 241 -18.07 6.06 -1.38
N ASP A 242 -17.11 6.59 -0.59
CA ASP A 242 -17.39 7.69 0.37
C ASP A 242 -16.48 8.93 0.18
N ILE A 243 -15.87 9.12 -0.99
CA ILE A 243 -15.14 10.37 -1.30
C ILE A 243 -16.11 11.54 -1.53
N LYS A 244 -17.37 11.25 -1.91
CA LYS A 244 -18.41 12.29 -2.10
C LYS A 244 -18.92 12.94 -0.80
N LYS A 245 -18.46 12.50 0.38
CA LYS A 245 -18.87 13.06 1.69
C LYS A 245 -17.75 13.79 2.44
N LEU A 246 -16.61 14.05 1.82
CA LEU A 246 -15.67 15.04 2.33
C LEU A 246 -15.99 16.39 1.68
N THR A 247 -17.10 16.98 2.11
CA THR A 247 -17.29 18.42 1.98
C THR A 247 -16.10 19.09 2.64
N SER A 248 -15.29 19.74 1.82
CA SER A 248 -14.22 20.66 2.22
C SER A 248 -14.63 21.45 3.47
N PRO A 249 -13.89 21.41 4.59
CA PRO A 249 -13.99 22.50 5.53
C PRO A 249 -13.48 23.74 4.79
N LYS A 250 -14.36 24.72 4.55
CA LYS A 250 -13.95 26.08 4.22
C LYS A 250 -13.06 26.54 5.36
N ALA A 251 -11.74 26.39 5.20
CA ALA A 251 -10.79 27.14 5.98
C ALA A 251 -10.89 28.57 5.47
N GLU A 252 -11.57 29.42 6.23
CA GLU A 252 -11.42 30.87 6.12
C GLU A 252 -9.95 31.18 6.43
N LEU A 253 -9.13 31.23 5.38
CA LEU A 253 -7.81 31.83 5.42
C LEU A 253 -8.04 33.34 5.32
N ASP A 254 -8.11 33.95 6.50
CA ASP A 254 -7.98 35.39 6.70
C ASP A 254 -6.57 35.82 6.28
N THR A 255 -6.42 36.22 5.02
CA THR A 255 -5.21 36.87 4.52
C THR A 255 -5.26 38.34 4.91
N GLY A 256 -4.98 38.62 6.18
CA GLY A 256 -4.69 39.96 6.68
C GLY A 256 -3.33 40.45 6.18
N LEU A 257 -3.29 40.91 4.93
CA LEU A 257 -2.26 41.80 4.41
C LEU A 257 -2.83 43.21 4.43
N ASP A 258 -2.49 43.98 5.47
CA ASP A 258 -2.32 45.42 5.33
C ASP A 258 -1.01 45.82 6.02
N ASP A 259 -0.14 46.38 5.20
CA ASP A 259 1.03 47.15 5.57
C ASP A 259 0.62 48.29 6.51
N ASP A 260 1.25 48.42 7.67
CA ASP A 260 1.93 49.69 7.95
C ASP A 260 2.92 49.69 9.12
N LYS A 261 3.89 50.58 8.95
CA LYS A 261 5.13 50.73 9.69
C LYS A 261 4.96 51.35 11.09
N LYS A 262 5.81 50.88 12.00
CA LYS A 262 6.58 51.60 13.05
C LYS A 262 5.84 52.43 14.12
N SER A 263 6.29 52.16 15.36
CA SER A 263 6.41 53.03 16.56
C SER A 263 5.11 53.53 17.18
N SER A 264 4.91 53.62 18.50
CA SER A 264 5.73 53.41 19.69
C SER A 264 4.81 53.50 20.92
N ASP A 265 5.31 53.00 22.05
CA ASP A 265 4.98 53.36 23.44
C ASP A 265 3.66 52.93 24.13
N ALA A 266 3.91 52.11 25.16
CA ALA A 266 3.45 52.25 26.55
C ALA A 266 1.95 52.07 26.87
N LYS A 267 1.63 50.92 27.49
CA LYS A 267 1.34 50.79 28.95
C LYS A 267 0.82 49.38 29.26
N ALA A 268 1.47 48.70 30.20
CA ALA A 268 0.76 47.85 31.17
C ALA A 268 0.15 48.77 32.26
N PRO A 269 -0.71 48.33 33.20
CA PRO A 269 -1.20 46.98 33.48
C PRO A 269 -2.73 46.90 33.77
N ALA A 270 -3.28 45.71 34.01
CA ALA A 270 -4.14 45.35 35.16
C ALA A 270 -5.01 44.11 34.89
N THR A 271 -4.70 43.03 35.63
CA THR A 271 -5.60 42.11 36.37
C THR A 271 -7.12 42.22 36.16
N ASN A 272 -7.79 41.09 35.88
CA ASN A 272 -8.68 40.43 36.86
C ASN A 272 -9.27 39.08 36.39
N GLU A 273 -9.23 38.16 37.35
CA GLU A 273 -10.04 36.98 37.69
C GLU A 273 -11.30 36.56 36.90
N GLU A 274 -11.43 35.22 36.82
CA GLU A 274 -12.62 34.36 36.99
C GLU A 274 -13.88 34.53 36.11
N LYS A 275 -14.27 33.47 35.37
CA LYS A 275 -15.35 32.53 35.77
C LYS A 275 -15.55 31.36 34.78
N GLN A 276 -16.00 30.25 35.35
CA GLN A 276 -16.49 28.99 34.77
C GLN A 276 -17.53 29.16 33.64
N VAL A 277 -17.43 28.37 32.56
CA VAL A 277 -18.19 27.13 32.24
C VAL A 277 -17.33 26.29 31.30
#